data_AF-A0A645JN63-F1
#
_entry.id   AF-A0A645JN63-F1
#
_cell.length_a   1.000
_cell.length_b   1.000
_cell.length_c   1.000
_cell.angle_alpha   90.00
_cell.angle_beta   90.00
_cell.angle_gamma   90.00
#
_symmetry.space_group_name_H-M   'P 1'
#
loop_
_entity.id
_entity.type
_entity.pdbx_description
1 polymer ?
#
loop_
_entity_poly.entity_id
_entity_poly.type
_entity_poly.pdbx_seq_one_letter_code
_entity_poly.pdbx_strand_id
1 'polypeptide(L)' 'MNIDEATKYCDEGQFAPGSMLPKVQAAMNFVSSKNGRKAIIASLEKAPLAMSGESGTLKY' A
#
# COMPACT_ATOMS: atom_id res chain seq x y z
N MET A 1 -0.32 -5.27 6.83
CA MET A 1 1.00 -4.78 6.43
C MET A 1 1.15 -3.38 6.99
N ASN A 2 2.11 -3.18 7.89
CA ASN A 2 2.46 -1.86 8.43
C ASN A 2 3.63 -1.22 7.62
N ILE A 3 4.11 -0.01 8.00
CA ILE A 3 5.14 0.73 7.23
C ILE A 3 6.48 0.01 7.32
N ASP A 4 6.80 -0.53 8.49
CA ASP A 4 8.06 -1.22 8.73
C ASP A 4 8.15 -2.51 7.90
N GLU A 5 7.06 -3.27 7.84
CA GLU A 5 6.94 -4.45 6.97
C GLU A 5 7.05 -4.08 5.49
N ALA A 6 6.34 -3.02 5.07
CA ALA A 6 6.40 -2.56 3.69
C ALA A 6 7.81 -2.09 3.29
N THR A 7 8.52 -1.43 4.21
CA THR A 7 9.91 -1.00 4.03
C THR A 7 10.83 -2.21 3.87
N LYS A 8 10.71 -3.19 4.77
CA LYS A 8 11.47 -4.44 4.68
C LYS A 8 11.25 -5.17 3.35
N TYR A 9 10.01 -5.28 2.88
CA TYR A 9 9.71 -5.91 1.58
C TYR A 9 10.24 -5.11 0.38
N CYS A 10 10.31 -3.78 0.49
CA CYS A 10 10.99 -2.95 -0.52
C CYS A 10 12.49 -3.27 -0.56
N ASP A 11 13.15 -3.35 0.60
CA ASP A 11 14.59 -3.63 0.71
C ASP A 11 14.93 -5.05 0.25
N GLU A 12 14.05 -6.02 0.51
CA GLU A 12 14.15 -7.40 0.01
C GLU A 12 13.84 -7.54 -1.48
N GLY A 13 13.44 -6.46 -2.17
CA GLY A 13 13.16 -6.47 -3.61
C GLY A 13 11.89 -7.24 -3.99
N GLN A 14 10.94 -7.42 -3.07
CA GLN A 14 9.68 -8.14 -3.31
C GLN A 14 8.76 -7.43 -4.32
N PHE A 15 8.97 -6.13 -4.55
CA PHE A 15 8.16 -5.33 -5.45
C PHE A 15 8.93 -4.97 -6.73
N ALA A 16 8.33 -5.27 -7.88
CA ALA A 16 8.93 -4.93 -9.17
C ALA A 16 9.14 -3.40 -9.29
N PRO A 17 10.36 -2.93 -9.65
CA PRO A 17 10.73 -1.52 -9.63
C PRO A 17 9.97 -0.68 -10.66
N GLY A 18 9.58 -1.27 -11.79
CA GLY A 18 8.82 -0.59 -12.85
C GLY A 18 7.32 -0.50 -12.60
N SER A 19 6.79 -1.06 -11.50
CA SER A 19 5.34 -1.12 -11.32
C SER A 19 4.89 -1.04 -9.86
N MET A 20 5.15 -2.06 -9.04
CA MET A 20 4.57 -2.17 -7.71
C MET A 20 5.35 -1.36 -6.68
N LEU A 21 6.68 -1.33 -6.78
CA LEU A 21 7.54 -0.58 -5.88
C LEU A 21 7.15 0.92 -5.78
N PRO A 22 6.99 1.67 -6.90
CA PRO A 22 6.58 3.07 -6.80
C PRO A 22 5.17 3.25 -6.21
N LYS A 23 4.28 2.27 -6.36
CA LYS A 23 2.94 2.31 -5.76
C LYS A 23 3.01 2.16 -4.24
N VAL A 24 3.83 1.21 -3.75
CA VAL A 24 4.04 1.00 -2.32
C VAL A 24 4.71 2.22 -1.69
N GLN A 25 5.76 2.76 -2.31
CA GLN A 25 6.44 3.97 -1.83
C GLN A 25 5.51 5.19 -1.76
N ALA A 26 4.68 5.41 -2.79
CA ALA A 26 3.69 6.49 -2.77
C ALA A 26 2.65 6.32 -1.65
N ALA A 27 2.19 5.08 -1.42
CA ALA A 27 1.26 4.76 -0.35
C ALA A 27 1.88 4.99 1.04
N MET A 28 3.12 4.54 1.25
CA MET A 28 3.87 4.78 2.49
C MET A 28 4.05 6.28 2.75
N ASN A 29 4.47 7.04 1.74
CA ASN A 29 4.62 8.50 1.85
C ASN A 29 3.31 9.20 2.22
N PHE A 30 2.19 8.80 1.63
CA PHE A 30 0.89 9.36 1.94
C PHE A 30 0.45 9.06 3.37
N VAL A 31 0.64 7.83 3.84
CA VAL A 31 0.26 7.42 5.19
C VAL A 31 1.12 8.14 6.23
N SER A 32 2.43 8.19 6.04
CA SER A 32 3.37 8.84 6.96
C SER A 32 3.18 10.35 7.07
N SER A 33 2.56 10.98 6.07
CA SER A 33 2.42 12.44 6.05
C SER A 33 1.45 13.02 7.09
N LYS A 34 0.53 12.22 7.65
CA LYS A 34 -0.33 12.63 8.77
C LYS A 34 -0.95 11.43 9.47
N ASN A 35 -1.03 11.49 10.80
CA ASN A 35 -1.71 10.46 11.60
C ASN A 35 -3.17 10.24 11.13
N GLY A 36 -3.59 8.97 11.09
CA GLY A 36 -4.93 8.56 10.67
C GLY A 36 -5.14 8.43 9.15
N ARG A 37 -4.11 8.69 8.32
CA ARG A 37 -4.20 8.45 6.87
C ARG A 37 -4.08 6.97 6.55
N LYS A 38 -4.86 6.54 5.55
CA LYS A 38 -4.92 5.16 5.08
C LYS A 38 -4.73 5.16 3.57
N ALA A 39 -4.02 4.17 3.05
CA ALA A 39 -3.88 3.95 1.62
C ALA A 39 -4.23 2.49 1.32
N ILE A 40 -4.89 2.24 0.19
CA ILE A 40 -5.30 0.90 -0.25
C ILE A 40 -4.90 0.76 -1.72
N ILE A 41 -4.14 -0.28 -2.03
CA ILE A 41 -3.80 -0.68 -3.40
C ILE A 41 -4.71 -1.86 -3.76
N ALA A 42 -5.59 -1.65 -4.73
CA ALA A 42 -6.54 -2.68 -5.18
C ALA A 42 -6.82 -2.55 -6.68
N SER A 43 -7.36 -3.63 -7.27
CA SER A 43 -7.92 -3.59 -8.62
C SER A 43 -9.17 -2.73 -8.65
N LEU A 44 -9.33 -1.94 -9.72
CA LEU A 44 -10.46 -1.01 -9.89
C LEU A 44 -11.82 -1.71 -9.78
N GLU A 45 -11.95 -2.90 -10.35
CA GLU A 45 -13.17 -3.72 -10.30
C GLU A 45 -13.59 -4.09 -8.87
N LYS A 46 -12.63 -4.15 -7.95
CA LYS A 46 -12.84 -4.47 -6.54
C LYS A 46 -12.79 -3.22 -5.66
N ALA A 47 -12.80 -2.01 -6.23
CA ALA A 47 -12.72 -0.78 -5.45
C ALA A 47 -13.78 -0.68 -4.34
N PRO A 48 -15.07 -1.06 -4.54
CA PRO A 48 -16.05 -1.03 -3.46
C PRO A 48 -15.67 -1.95 -2.28
N LEU A 49 -15.22 -3.18 -2.59
CA LEU A 49 -14.77 -4.14 -1.59
C LEU A 49 -13.47 -3.69 -0.91
N ALA A 50 -12.59 -3.03 -1.65
CA ALA A 50 -11.36 -2.47 -1.10
C ALA A 50 -11.65 -1.36 -0.09
N MET A 51 -12.65 -0.51 -0.38
CA MET A 51 -13.09 0.56 0.53
C MET A 51 -13.75 0.01 1.81
N SER A 52 -14.49 -1.10 1.75
CA SER A 52 -14.97 -1.80 2.95
C SER A 52 -13.86 -2.57 3.66
N GLY A 53 -12.75 -2.85 2.97
CA GLY A 53 -11.59 -3.58 3.48
C GLY A 53 -11.72 -5.09 3.40
N GLU A 54 -12.61 -5.56 2.55
CA GLU A 54 -12.78 -6.96 2.17
C GLU A 54 -11.85 -7.34 1.00
N SER A 55 -11.11 -6.37 0.43
CA SER A 55 -10.14 -6.58 -0.63
C SER A 55 -9.00 -5.56 -0.61
N GLY A 56 -7.97 -5.78 -1.43
CA GLY A 56 -6.81 -4.90 -1.57
C GLY A 56 -5.67 -5.19 -0.59
N THR A 57 -4.59 -4.43 -0.71
CA THR A 57 -3.40 -4.51 0.14
C THR A 57 -3.03 -3.09 0.60
N LEU A 58 -2.67 -2.98 1.88
CA LEU A 58 -2.49 -1.77 2.69
C LEU A 58 -3.80 -1.24 3.31
N LYS A 59 -3.76 -1.14 4.64
CA LYS A 59 -4.69 -0.48 5.55
C LYS A 59 -3.83 -0.05 6.74
N TYR A 60 -3.61 1.25 6.89
CA TYR A 60 -3.25 1.87 8.17
C TYR A 60 -4.52 2.42 8.77
#